data_AF-A0A2D6F505-F1
#
_entry.id   AF-A0A2D6F505-F1
#
_cell.length_a   1.000
_cell.length_b   1.000
_cell.length_c   1.000
_cell.angle_alpha   90.00
_cell.angle_beta   90.00
_cell.angle_gamma   90.00
#
_symmetry.space_group_name_H-M   'P 1'
#
loop_
_entity.id
_entity.type
_entity.pdbx_description
1 polymer ?
#
loop_
_entity_poly.entity_id
_entity_poly.type
_entity_poly.pdbx_seq_one_letter_code
_entity_poly.pdbx_strand_id
1 'polypeptide(L)'
;MLGVRPSLFAGFGEVGDSPTESINPKPGSEIYTGDFEAVRNHRDLFVYFHTGTDHQENMEVALQRFPKVTFMIHGEFVRSNVQGMMDRNPKVYFTFNDNFGISGDMPETFRFGEKAAFLSDMRSEWDRLLDEADDLFRPMIEAHPDRLQTGGIWSGVMTKRSAIYWPNSGGPSSTGSIHRSKPTWLTRTPSG
;
A
#
# COMPACT_ATOMS: atom_id res chain seq x y z
N MET A 1 -24.71 -2.66 8.45
CA MET A 1 -24.69 -1.96 7.15
C MET A 1 -24.47 -2.87 5.96
N LEU A 2 -23.51 -3.81 6.00
CA LEU A 2 -23.22 -4.73 4.88
C LEU A 2 -24.44 -5.59 4.46
N GLY A 3 -25.31 -5.98 5.40
CA GLY A 3 -26.57 -6.67 5.08
C GLY A 3 -27.65 -5.81 4.42
N VAL A 4 -27.46 -4.48 4.32
CA VAL A 4 -28.44 -3.54 3.74
C VAL A 4 -27.95 -2.95 2.41
N ARG A 5 -26.65 -2.63 2.30
CA ARG A 5 -26.01 -2.15 1.07
C ARG A 5 -24.61 -2.75 0.90
N PRO A 6 -24.50 -4.03 0.50
CA PRO A 6 -23.22 -4.74 0.46
C PRO A 6 -22.22 -4.14 -0.53
N SER A 7 -22.68 -3.48 -1.60
CA SER A 7 -21.84 -2.86 -2.62
C SER A 7 -21.43 -1.41 -2.34
N LEU A 8 -21.84 -0.85 -1.20
CA LEU A 8 -21.50 0.54 -0.85
C LEU A 8 -20.04 0.70 -0.43
N PHE A 9 -19.44 -0.36 0.12
CA PHE A 9 -18.09 -0.35 0.66
C PHE A 9 -17.20 -1.27 -0.15
N ALA A 10 -15.97 -0.84 -0.41
CA ALA A 10 -14.95 -1.64 -1.06
C ALA A 10 -14.05 -2.36 -0.03
N GLY A 11 -14.07 -1.93 1.23
CA GLY A 11 -13.23 -2.50 2.27
C GLY A 11 -13.46 -1.87 3.63
N PHE A 12 -12.62 -2.28 4.57
CA PHE A 12 -12.58 -1.87 5.96
C PHE A 12 -11.21 -1.28 6.29
N GLY A 13 -11.18 -0.13 6.96
CA GLY A 13 -9.97 0.54 7.42
C GLY A 13 -10.09 2.07 7.38
N GLU A 14 -9.05 2.83 7.71
CA GLU A 14 -7.73 2.36 8.20
C GLU A 14 -7.82 1.72 9.58
N VAL A 15 -7.13 0.59 9.76
CA VAL A 15 -6.93 -0.07 11.06
C VAL A 15 -5.49 -0.47 11.24
N GLY A 16 -5.05 -0.61 12.49
CA GLY A 16 -3.69 -1.02 12.82
C GLY A 16 -3.05 -0.04 13.77
N ASP A 17 -1.76 0.18 13.58
CA ASP A 17 -0.96 1.08 14.40
C ASP A 17 -1.32 2.53 14.09
N SER A 18 -1.46 3.37 15.12
CA SER A 18 -1.60 4.81 14.96
C SER A 18 -0.54 5.53 15.79
N PRO A 19 0.13 6.55 15.21
CA PRO A 19 1.10 7.35 15.95
C PRO A 19 0.45 8.22 17.05
N THR A 20 -0.88 8.35 17.05
CA THR A 20 -1.62 9.14 18.06
C THR A 20 -2.15 8.29 19.21
N GLU A 21 -2.09 6.96 19.11
CA GLU A 21 -2.61 6.05 20.12
C GLU A 21 -1.50 5.65 21.10
N SER A 22 -1.86 5.51 22.38
CA SER A 22 -0.93 5.10 23.43
C SER A 22 -0.67 3.59 23.45
N ILE A 23 -1.55 2.82 22.80
CA ILE A 23 -1.47 1.36 22.70
C ILE A 23 -1.83 0.98 21.27
N ASN A 24 -0.90 0.31 20.59
CA ASN A 24 -1.09 -0.23 19.25
C ASN A 24 -1.17 -1.75 19.32
N PRO A 25 -2.38 -2.34 19.23
CA PRO A 25 -2.54 -3.78 19.21
C PRO A 25 -1.81 -4.41 18.02
N LYS A 26 -1.32 -5.64 18.21
CA LYS A 26 -0.64 -6.38 17.13
C LYS A 26 -1.67 -6.86 16.09
N PRO A 27 -1.29 -7.03 14.80
CA PRO A 27 -2.21 -7.46 13.74
C PRO A 27 -3.06 -8.72 14.03
N GLY A 28 -2.53 -9.67 14.81
CA GLY A 28 -3.24 -10.90 15.17
C GLY A 28 -4.16 -10.79 16.40
N SER A 29 -4.31 -9.61 16.99
CA SER A 29 -5.14 -9.41 18.20
C SER A 29 -6.65 -9.52 17.91
N GLU A 30 -7.43 -9.85 18.93
CA GLU A 30 -8.88 -10.08 18.80
C GLU A 30 -9.63 -8.88 18.24
N ILE A 31 -9.17 -7.67 18.54
CA ILE A 31 -9.75 -6.42 18.04
C ILE A 31 -9.76 -6.33 16.51
N TYR A 32 -8.78 -6.95 15.83
CA TYR A 32 -8.75 -6.97 14.36
C TYR A 32 -9.27 -8.27 13.77
N THR A 33 -9.00 -9.41 14.42
CA THR A 33 -9.35 -10.71 13.84
C THR A 33 -10.85 -10.95 13.71
N GLY A 34 -11.68 -10.31 14.55
CA GLY A 34 -13.14 -10.29 14.38
C GLY A 34 -13.55 -9.64 13.05
N ASP A 35 -12.91 -8.52 12.68
CA ASP A 35 -13.18 -7.84 11.41
C ASP A 35 -12.67 -8.65 10.22
N PHE A 36 -11.52 -9.31 10.35
CA PHE A 36 -10.99 -10.19 9.31
C PHE A 36 -11.91 -11.38 9.05
N GLU A 37 -12.52 -11.95 10.09
CA GLU A 37 -13.54 -12.99 9.97
C GLU A 37 -14.80 -12.50 9.26
N ALA A 38 -15.24 -11.27 9.55
CA ALA A 38 -16.36 -10.65 8.85
C ALA A 38 -16.03 -10.46 7.35
N VAL A 39 -14.88 -9.85 7.04
CA VAL A 39 -14.42 -9.63 5.65
C VAL A 39 -14.23 -10.94 4.89
N ARG A 40 -13.75 -12.00 5.54
CA ARG A 40 -13.59 -13.34 4.92
C ARG A 40 -14.88 -13.86 4.27
N ASN A 41 -16.04 -13.50 4.83
CA ASN A 41 -17.34 -13.91 4.32
C ASN A 41 -17.89 -13.00 3.20
N HIS A 42 -17.18 -11.92 2.87
CA HIS A 42 -17.52 -10.95 1.84
C HIS A 42 -16.39 -10.84 0.80
N ARG A 43 -16.56 -11.51 -0.34
CA ARG A 43 -15.49 -11.64 -1.36
C ARG A 43 -14.98 -10.33 -1.94
N ASP A 44 -15.78 -9.26 -1.86
CA ASP A 44 -15.50 -7.97 -2.51
C ASP A 44 -14.93 -6.94 -1.53
N LEU A 45 -14.73 -7.31 -0.26
CA LEU A 45 -14.14 -6.43 0.75
C LEU A 45 -12.66 -6.74 0.94
N PHE A 46 -11.86 -5.68 1.06
CA PHE A 46 -10.47 -5.76 1.52
C PHE A 46 -10.29 -5.14 2.90
N VAL A 47 -9.18 -5.45 3.56
CA VAL A 47 -8.73 -4.78 4.78
C VAL A 47 -7.61 -3.82 4.43
N TYR A 48 -7.76 -2.53 4.77
CA TYR A 48 -6.71 -1.52 4.68
C TYR A 48 -6.01 -1.43 6.04
N PHE A 49 -4.78 -1.96 6.14
CA PHE A 49 -4.09 -2.17 7.40
C PHE A 49 -2.78 -1.37 7.48
N HIS A 50 -2.65 -0.53 8.50
CA HIS A 50 -1.42 0.17 8.85
C HIS A 50 -0.56 -0.71 9.75
N THR A 51 0.50 -1.30 9.19
CA THR A 51 1.37 -2.17 9.99
C THR A 51 2.38 -1.34 10.76
N GLY A 52 2.35 -1.48 12.09
CA GLY A 52 3.25 -0.79 13.00
C GLY A 52 4.72 -1.15 12.86
N THR A 53 5.56 -0.36 13.50
CA THR A 53 6.99 -0.63 13.65
C THR A 53 7.22 -1.99 14.28
N ASP A 54 8.14 -2.77 13.70
CA ASP A 54 8.51 -4.12 14.16
C ASP A 54 7.36 -5.14 14.21
N HIS A 55 6.23 -4.87 13.55
CA HIS A 55 5.07 -5.78 13.51
C HIS A 55 5.03 -6.69 12.28
N GLN A 56 6.09 -6.75 11.45
CA GLN A 56 6.14 -7.55 10.23
C GLN A 56 5.85 -9.04 10.47
N GLU A 57 6.41 -9.65 11.50
CA GLU A 57 6.18 -11.07 11.81
C GLU A 57 4.75 -11.30 12.30
N ASN A 58 4.22 -10.38 13.11
CA ASN A 58 2.84 -10.46 13.56
C ASN A 58 1.84 -10.27 12.41
N MET A 59 2.17 -9.44 11.43
CA MET A 59 1.38 -9.29 10.22
C MET A 59 1.42 -10.57 9.39
N GLU A 60 2.60 -11.16 9.17
CA GLU A 60 2.74 -12.44 8.44
C GLU A 60 1.89 -13.55 9.08
N VAL A 61 1.89 -13.66 10.41
CA VAL A 61 1.03 -14.63 11.13
C VAL A 61 -0.46 -14.36 10.86
N ALA A 62 -0.89 -13.10 10.84
CA ALA A 62 -2.27 -12.75 10.52
C ALA A 62 -2.62 -13.10 9.05
N LEU A 63 -1.73 -12.82 8.10
CA LEU A 63 -1.91 -13.15 6.68
C LEU A 63 -2.08 -14.66 6.47
N GLN A 64 -1.26 -15.47 7.14
CA GLN A 64 -1.33 -16.93 7.06
C GLN A 64 -2.60 -17.50 7.72
N ARG A 65 -3.10 -16.85 8.78
CA ARG A 65 -4.36 -17.22 9.43
C ARG A 65 -5.58 -16.86 8.59
N PHE A 66 -5.50 -15.77 7.81
CA PHE A 66 -6.59 -15.24 7.00
C PHE A 66 -6.27 -15.23 5.49
N PRO A 67 -5.88 -16.37 4.87
CA PRO A 67 -5.34 -16.39 3.51
C PRO A 67 -6.40 -16.12 2.43
N LYS A 68 -7.69 -16.03 2.80
CA LYS A 68 -8.80 -15.71 1.90
C LYS A 68 -9.15 -14.22 1.88
N VAL A 69 -8.72 -13.47 2.88
CA VAL A 69 -8.95 -12.03 2.99
C VAL A 69 -7.95 -11.31 2.09
N THR A 70 -8.42 -10.30 1.36
CA THR A 70 -7.53 -9.39 0.63
C THR A 70 -7.06 -8.31 1.58
N PHE A 71 -5.75 -8.19 1.77
CA PHE A 71 -5.13 -7.16 2.59
C PHE A 71 -4.47 -6.13 1.69
N MET A 72 -4.74 -4.86 1.93
CA MET A 72 -3.98 -3.72 1.42
C MET A 72 -3.16 -3.18 2.59
N ILE A 73 -1.87 -3.50 2.60
CA ILE A 73 -0.95 -3.06 3.63
C ILE A 73 -0.44 -1.67 3.25
N HIS A 74 -0.43 -0.77 4.22
CA HIS A 74 0.29 0.49 4.12
C HIS A 74 1.07 0.74 5.41
N GLY A 75 1.94 1.76 5.35
CA GLY A 75 2.84 2.11 6.45
C GLY A 75 4.30 1.98 6.05
N GLU A 76 5.07 2.98 6.41
CA GLU A 76 6.49 3.09 6.10
C GLU A 76 7.35 2.02 6.78
N PHE A 77 6.92 1.54 7.94
CA PHE A 77 7.77 0.78 8.85
C PHE A 77 8.06 -0.65 8.40
N VAL A 78 7.21 -1.20 7.53
CA VAL A 78 7.36 -2.58 7.04
C VAL A 78 7.84 -2.67 5.59
N ARG A 79 8.14 -1.55 4.93
CA ARG A 79 8.50 -1.47 3.49
C ARG A 79 9.53 -2.52 3.06
N SER A 80 10.61 -2.70 3.84
CA SER A 80 11.68 -3.67 3.54
C SER A 80 11.23 -5.13 3.59
N ASN A 81 10.12 -5.43 4.27
CA ASN A 81 9.59 -6.79 4.44
C ASN A 81 8.42 -7.09 3.49
N VAL A 82 7.78 -6.07 2.91
CA VAL A 82 6.54 -6.18 2.14
C VAL A 82 6.68 -7.10 0.93
N GLN A 83 7.78 -7.00 0.16
CA GLN A 83 7.97 -7.87 -1.01
C GLN A 83 7.91 -9.35 -0.61
N GLY A 84 8.62 -9.73 0.45
CA GLY A 84 8.57 -11.11 0.95
C GLY A 84 7.17 -11.53 1.42
N MET A 85 6.40 -10.62 2.04
CA MET A 85 5.01 -10.90 2.40
C MET A 85 4.15 -11.13 1.14
N MET A 86 4.34 -10.31 0.10
CA MET A 86 3.61 -10.42 -1.16
C MET A 86 3.94 -11.72 -1.91
N ASP A 87 5.21 -12.12 -1.94
CA ASP A 87 5.68 -13.38 -2.51
C ASP A 87 4.97 -14.59 -1.89
N ARG A 88 4.83 -14.60 -0.55
CA ARG A 88 4.25 -15.71 0.20
C ARG A 88 2.73 -15.69 0.26
N ASN A 89 2.10 -14.52 0.14
CA ASN A 89 0.67 -14.34 0.39
C ASN A 89 0.00 -13.69 -0.84
N PRO A 90 -0.69 -14.44 -1.72
CA PRO A 90 -1.17 -13.93 -3.02
C PRO A 90 -2.27 -12.86 -2.93
N LYS A 91 -2.88 -12.68 -1.76
CA LYS A 91 -3.96 -11.71 -1.50
C LYS A 91 -3.48 -10.45 -0.77
N VAL A 92 -2.18 -10.20 -0.76
CA VAL A 92 -1.58 -9.00 -0.17
C VAL A 92 -1.31 -7.96 -1.24
N TYR A 93 -1.69 -6.74 -1.00
CA TYR A 93 -1.41 -5.60 -1.86
C TYR A 93 -0.68 -4.57 -1.02
N PHE A 94 0.09 -3.71 -1.66
CA PHE A 94 0.81 -2.66 -0.97
C PHE A 94 0.45 -1.29 -1.52
N THR A 95 0.10 -0.38 -0.64
CA THR A 95 0.00 1.05 -0.93
C THR A 95 1.18 1.76 -0.31
N PHE A 96 2.00 2.38 -1.14
CA PHE A 96 3.02 3.31 -0.65
C PHE A 96 2.40 4.70 -0.52
N ASN A 97 2.66 5.35 0.60
CA ASN A 97 2.32 6.73 0.83
C ASN A 97 3.45 7.64 0.33
N ASP A 98 3.09 8.86 -0.08
CA ASP A 98 3.99 9.95 -0.51
C ASP A 98 4.95 10.46 0.60
N ASN A 99 5.20 9.65 1.62
CA ASN A 99 6.18 9.93 2.64
C ASN A 99 7.57 9.65 2.05
N PHE A 100 8.18 10.73 1.58
CA PHE A 100 9.62 10.84 1.37
C PHE A 100 10.38 10.25 2.59
N GLY A 101 11.58 9.72 2.39
CA GLY A 101 12.36 9.08 3.46
C GLY A 101 12.22 7.58 3.48
N ILE A 102 12.64 6.93 2.41
CA ILE A 102 12.61 5.48 2.30
C ILE A 102 13.62 4.86 3.25
N SER A 103 14.78 5.50 3.41
CA SER A 103 15.81 5.18 4.39
C SER A 103 15.46 5.54 5.85
N GLY A 104 14.36 6.26 6.10
CA GLY A 104 14.01 6.78 7.42
C GLY A 104 14.72 8.10 7.79
N ASP A 105 15.77 8.47 7.05
CA ASP A 105 16.48 9.74 7.19
C ASP A 105 15.81 10.81 6.34
N MET A 106 14.98 11.60 7.02
CA MET A 106 14.21 12.67 6.43
C MET A 106 14.59 14.01 7.03
N PRO A 107 14.85 15.03 6.21
CA PRO A 107 14.88 16.40 6.71
C PRO A 107 13.58 16.68 7.47
N GLU A 108 13.69 17.16 8.71
CA GLU A 108 12.53 17.53 9.55
C GLU A 108 11.62 18.54 8.82
N THR A 109 12.20 19.31 7.90
CA THR A 109 11.53 20.27 7.04
C THR A 109 10.45 19.66 6.13
N PHE A 110 10.52 18.37 5.83
CA PHE A 110 9.52 17.67 5.02
C PHE A 110 8.22 17.40 5.76
N ARG A 111 8.26 17.37 7.09
CA ARG A 111 7.06 17.19 7.92
C ARG A 111 6.58 18.48 8.55
N PHE A 112 7.50 19.35 8.97
CA PHE A 112 7.17 20.52 9.80
C PHE A 112 7.90 21.80 9.37
N GLY A 113 8.55 21.81 8.20
CA GLY A 113 9.34 22.95 7.74
C GLY A 113 8.52 24.08 7.13
N GLU A 114 9.05 25.28 7.26
CA GLU A 114 8.61 26.42 6.44
C GLU A 114 8.81 26.12 4.96
N LYS A 115 7.88 26.60 4.12
CA LYS A 115 7.86 26.30 2.67
C LYS A 115 9.21 26.50 1.98
N ALA A 116 9.95 27.55 2.33
CA ALA A 116 11.25 27.84 1.72
C ALA A 116 12.31 26.78 2.06
N ALA A 117 12.34 26.32 3.32
CA ALA A 117 13.24 25.27 3.79
C ALA A 117 12.87 23.92 3.16
N PHE A 118 11.57 23.58 3.16
CA PHE A 118 11.05 22.41 2.45
C PHE A 118 11.51 22.37 0.99
N LEU A 119 11.32 23.47 0.25
CA LEU A 119 11.70 23.53 -1.16
C LEU A 119 13.21 23.47 -1.38
N SER A 120 14.00 24.00 -0.43
CA SER A 120 15.46 23.90 -0.48
C SER A 120 15.90 22.45 -0.36
N ASP A 121 15.42 21.77 0.67
CA ASP A 121 15.79 20.40 0.98
C ASP A 121 15.24 19.43 -0.08
N MET A 122 14.03 19.66 -0.60
CA MET A 122 13.48 18.86 -1.72
C MET A 122 14.37 18.96 -2.96
N ARG A 123 14.96 20.13 -3.24
CA ARG A 123 15.86 20.30 -4.39
C ARG A 123 17.22 19.67 -4.16
N SER A 124 17.76 19.74 -2.93
CA SER A 124 19.07 19.13 -2.64
C SER A 124 18.98 17.61 -2.59
N GLU A 125 17.88 17.06 -2.09
CA GLU A 125 17.70 15.63 -1.86
C GLU A 125 17.00 14.90 -3.03
N TRP A 126 16.51 15.61 -4.04
CA TRP A 126 15.64 15.06 -5.09
C TRP A 126 16.18 13.78 -5.73
N ASP A 127 17.42 13.82 -6.22
CA ASP A 127 18.02 12.69 -6.94
C ASP A 127 18.23 11.49 -5.99
N ARG A 128 18.69 11.74 -4.75
CA ARG A 128 18.83 10.68 -3.74
C ARG A 128 17.48 10.02 -3.42
N LEU A 129 16.42 10.82 -3.24
CA LEU A 129 15.09 10.30 -2.94
C LEU A 129 14.52 9.48 -4.09
N LEU A 130 14.78 9.88 -5.33
CA LEU A 130 14.41 9.11 -6.52
C LEU A 130 15.17 7.79 -6.61
N ASP A 131 16.49 7.80 -6.36
CA ASP A 131 17.30 6.58 -6.37
C ASP A 131 16.84 5.60 -5.28
N GLU A 132 16.58 6.07 -4.06
CA GLU A 132 16.02 5.22 -3.00
C GLU A 132 14.63 4.66 -3.34
N ALA A 133 13.79 5.46 -3.99
CA ALA A 133 12.47 5.02 -4.47
C ALA A 133 12.59 3.94 -5.54
N ASP A 134 13.52 4.12 -6.47
CA ASP A 134 13.77 3.16 -7.51
C ASP A 134 14.30 1.84 -6.94
N ASP A 135 15.30 1.89 -6.07
CA ASP A 135 15.89 0.72 -5.42
C ASP A 135 14.87 -0.08 -4.61
N LEU A 136 13.97 0.61 -3.88
CA LEU A 136 12.95 -0.06 -3.10
C LEU A 136 11.79 -0.59 -3.96
N PHE A 137 11.22 0.25 -4.83
CA PHE A 137 9.94 -0.06 -5.47
C PHE A 137 10.09 -0.78 -6.81
N ARG A 138 11.14 -0.53 -7.59
CA ARG A 138 11.33 -1.20 -8.89
C ARG A 138 11.28 -2.73 -8.78
N PRO A 139 12.07 -3.40 -7.93
CA PRO A 139 12.01 -4.87 -7.86
C PRO A 139 10.63 -5.38 -7.42
N MET A 140 9.96 -4.66 -6.52
CA MET A 140 8.63 -5.03 -6.04
C MET A 140 7.55 -4.87 -7.13
N ILE A 141 7.61 -3.80 -7.91
CA ILE A 141 6.72 -3.54 -9.06
C ILE A 141 6.97 -4.57 -10.16
N GLU A 142 8.23 -4.89 -10.47
CA GLU A 142 8.56 -5.87 -11.50
C GLU A 142 8.12 -7.29 -11.11
N ALA A 143 8.25 -7.66 -9.83
CA ALA A 143 7.79 -8.94 -9.30
C ALA A 143 6.26 -9.03 -9.17
N HIS A 144 5.59 -7.91 -8.87
CA HIS A 144 4.16 -7.86 -8.57
C HIS A 144 3.44 -6.67 -9.25
N PRO A 145 3.40 -6.63 -10.59
CA PRO A 145 2.96 -5.44 -11.34
C PRO A 145 1.50 -5.05 -11.12
N ASP A 146 0.68 -5.95 -10.59
CA ASP A 146 -0.75 -5.77 -10.32
C ASP A 146 -1.08 -5.56 -8.83
N ARG A 147 -0.07 -5.54 -7.96
CA ARG A 147 -0.29 -5.56 -6.50
C ARG A 147 0.27 -4.35 -5.74
N LEU A 148 0.70 -3.31 -6.44
CA LEU A 148 1.10 -2.04 -5.86
C LEU A 148 0.16 -0.91 -6.29
N GLN A 149 -0.10 0.02 -5.37
CA GLN A 149 -0.91 1.20 -5.62
C GLN A 149 -0.24 2.44 -4.99
N THR A 150 -0.40 3.60 -5.64
CA THR A 150 -0.07 4.91 -5.04
C THR A 150 -1.17 5.29 -4.06
N GLY A 151 -0.85 5.51 -2.79
CA GLY A 151 -1.79 5.93 -1.75
C GLY A 151 -1.51 7.35 -1.26
N GLY A 152 -2.54 8.19 -1.14
CA GLY A 152 -2.44 9.48 -0.45
C GLY A 152 -2.97 9.37 0.99
N ILE A 153 -2.27 9.98 1.95
CA ILE A 153 -2.60 9.95 3.40
C ILE A 153 -3.93 10.68 3.71
N TRP A 154 -4.45 11.51 2.79
CA TRP A 154 -5.73 12.21 2.91
C TRP A 154 -6.96 11.39 2.45
N SER A 155 -6.85 10.06 2.34
CA SER A 155 -7.91 9.19 1.83
C SER A 155 -8.94 8.72 2.88
N GLY A 156 -8.95 9.33 4.07
CA GLY A 156 -9.98 9.13 5.11
C GLY A 156 -11.42 9.47 4.69
N VAL A 157 -11.62 9.94 3.45
CA VAL A 157 -12.93 10.02 2.80
C VAL A 157 -12.84 9.35 1.44
N MET A 158 -13.19 8.06 1.37
CA MET A 158 -13.45 7.37 0.09
C MET A 158 -14.75 7.90 -0.55
N THR A 159 -14.72 9.13 -1.06
CA THR A 159 -15.76 9.64 -1.96
C THR A 159 -15.28 9.57 -3.40
N LYS A 160 -15.82 8.58 -4.14
CA LYS A 160 -16.12 8.45 -5.59
C LYS A 160 -15.41 9.27 -6.70
N ARG A 161 -14.36 10.07 -6.45
CA ARG A 161 -13.67 10.87 -7.48
C ARG A 161 -12.18 10.61 -7.63
N SER A 162 -11.56 9.83 -6.74
CA SER A 162 -10.29 9.18 -7.05
C SER A 162 -10.61 7.79 -7.58
N ALA A 163 -10.67 7.67 -8.92
CA ALA A 163 -10.80 6.38 -9.56
C ALA A 163 -9.54 5.55 -9.25
N ILE A 164 -9.64 4.61 -8.31
CA ILE A 164 -8.66 3.54 -8.17
C ILE A 164 -9.05 2.50 -9.22
N TYR A 165 -8.17 2.32 -10.21
CA TYR A 165 -8.38 1.39 -11.32
C TYR A 165 -8.21 -0.05 -10.80
N TRP A 166 -9.33 -0.73 -10.56
CA TRP A 166 -9.36 -2.18 -10.40
C TRP A 166 -9.72 -2.79 -11.77
N PRO A 167 -8.78 -3.42 -12.51
CA PRO A 167 -9.20 -4.23 -13.64
C PRO A 167 -10.05 -5.38 -13.08
N ASN A 168 -11.33 -5.42 -13.44
CA ASN A 168 -12.21 -6.55 -13.19
C ASN A 168 -11.56 -7.82 -13.77
N SER A 169 -10.87 -8.59 -12.96
CA SER A 169 -10.42 -9.93 -13.33
C SER A 169 -11.60 -10.88 -13.20
N GLY A 170 -12.46 -10.88 -14.22
CA GLY A 170 -13.12 -12.13 -14.61
C GLY A 170 -12.02 -13.18 -14.79
N GLY A 171 -12.21 -14.36 -14.19
CA GLY A 171 -11.24 -15.45 -14.25
C GLY A 171 -10.82 -15.79 -15.68
N PRO A 172 -9.72 -16.54 -15.85
CA PRO A 172 -9.12 -16.77 -17.15
C PRO A 172 -10.09 -17.54 -18.05
N SER A 173 -10.73 -16.82 -18.98
CA SER A 173 -11.27 -17.44 -20.17
C SER A 173 -10.14 -17.50 -21.19
N SER A 174 -9.78 -18.72 -21.55
CA SER A 174 -8.90 -19.05 -22.64
C SER A 174 -9.39 -18.39 -23.93
N THR A 175 -8.67 -17.40 -24.46
CA THR A 175 -8.32 -17.23 -25.89
C THR A 175 -7.80 -15.81 -26.14
N GLY A 176 -6.58 -15.70 -26.68
CA GLY A 176 -6.30 -14.72 -27.73
C GLY A 176 -5.66 -13.37 -27.34
N SER A 177 -4.38 -13.25 -27.68
CA SER A 177 -3.63 -12.03 -28.03
C SER A 177 -3.35 -10.98 -26.93
N ILE A 178 -2.13 -11.03 -26.41
CA ILE A 178 -1.55 -10.02 -25.51
C ILE A 178 -0.97 -8.89 -26.37
N HIS A 179 -1.69 -7.76 -26.51
CA HIS A 179 -1.05 -6.49 -26.85
C HIS A 179 -0.42 -5.91 -25.58
N ARG A 180 0.87 -6.18 -25.36
CA ARG A 180 1.68 -5.49 -24.35
C ARG A 180 1.97 -4.07 -24.83
N SER A 181 1.19 -3.08 -24.38
CA SER A 181 1.64 -1.69 -24.40
C SER A 181 2.65 -1.49 -23.26
N LYS A 182 3.91 -1.23 -23.60
CA LYS A 182 4.95 -0.86 -22.64
C LYS A 182 4.62 0.50 -21.98
N PRO A 183 4.88 0.70 -20.68
CA PRO A 183 4.77 2.02 -20.05
C PRO A 183 5.80 2.99 -20.64
N THR A 184 5.35 4.18 -21.02
CA THR A 184 6.10 5.16 -21.83
C THR A 184 7.02 6.09 -21.02
N TRP A 185 7.29 5.80 -19.74
CA TRP A 185 8.07 6.68 -18.86
C TRP A 185 9.59 6.47 -18.93
N LEU A 186 10.06 5.54 -19.75
CA LEU A 186 11.49 5.33 -20.07
C LEU A 186 11.82 5.88 -21.46
N THR A 187 11.78 7.20 -21.63
CA THR A 187 12.48 7.86 -22.73
C THR A 187 13.32 9.00 -22.18
N ARG A 188 14.60 8.72 -21.95
CA ARG A 188 15.65 9.75 -21.85
C ARG A 188 15.61 10.56 -23.15
N THR A 189 15.27 11.84 -23.07
CA THR A 189 15.50 12.78 -24.16
C THR A 189 17.01 12.94 -24.36
N PRO A 190 17.55 12.80 -25.58
CA PRO A 190 18.92 13.21 -25.87
C PRO A 190 19.00 14.73 -25.75
N SER A 191 20.00 15.22 -25.02
CA SER A 191 20.41 16.62 -24.99
C SER A 191 20.76 17.08 -26.41
N GLY A 192 20.04 18.07 -26.92
CA GLY A 192 20.48 18.93 -28.02
C GLY A 192 21.25 20.14 -27.51
#